data_AF-A0A7C5S078-F1
#
_entry.id   AF-A0A7C5S078-F1
#
_cell.length_a   1.000
_cell.length_b   1.000
_cell.length_c   1.000
_cell.angle_alpha   90.00
_cell.angle_beta   90.00
_cell.angle_gamma   90.00
#
_symmetry.space_group_name_H-M   'P 1'
#
loop_
_entity.id
_entity.type
_entity.pdbx_description
1 polymer ?
#
loop_
_entity_poly.entity_id
_entity_poly.type
_entity_poly.pdbx_seq_one_letter_code
_entity_poly.pdbx_strand_id
1 'polypeptide(L)'
;MSNDVRINSSLSTVLNKLDATDALIDAIGLMLYGNSVIDYTRLNFKSDSEIENFLKLNNFILTEPRASRRLYHIYNDALGYLSSLDIDIPQEFKEPIDIKDLFRYASYMKGSKIFSKISCSILKVMHIIHHLESRELMYRTSISIERLFSACEEKVSRAISNLNRSGIPIYHYSTSRDNIFDRITRLTARKEIIAAQLFEKASFKIITEKKEDILFVLKHLCSNVFPFNYVVPGHSSNNSFDLLTALKSTDEFSKKIDIYQFTKDIPTSDSMPDHIYLRVDIPLDLNLLGINIDDDTSERLGYTIFSLTDFIITDIESHRRYEQSQNNSLNQKLIMKRDAISRLTRE
;
A
#
# COMPACT_ATOMS: atom_id res chain seq x y z
N MET A 1 10.67 39.12 -3.01
CA MET A 1 11.26 38.28 -4.08
C MET A 1 10.33 37.12 -4.30
N SER A 2 9.85 37.00 -5.53
CA SER A 2 8.75 36.14 -5.98
C SER A 2 9.02 34.67 -5.67
N ASN A 3 8.25 34.07 -4.76
CA ASN A 3 8.12 32.61 -4.72
C ASN A 3 7.26 32.23 -5.93
N ASP A 4 7.94 31.85 -7.01
CA ASP A 4 7.33 31.27 -8.19
C ASP A 4 6.51 30.04 -7.81
N VAL A 5 5.21 30.25 -7.67
CA VAL A 5 4.19 29.22 -7.88
C VAL A 5 4.30 28.82 -9.35
N ARG A 6 5.27 27.94 -9.67
CA ARG A 6 5.19 27.15 -10.89
C ARG A 6 3.99 26.23 -10.72
N ILE A 7 2.84 26.72 -11.16
CA ILE A 7 1.63 25.96 -11.38
C ILE A 7 2.04 24.65 -12.06
N ASN A 8 1.76 23.53 -11.41
CA ASN A 8 2.13 22.19 -11.85
C ASN A 8 1.18 21.74 -12.99
N SER A 9 1.10 22.54 -14.06
CA SER A 9 0.21 22.34 -15.22
C SER A 9 0.43 20.99 -15.92
N SER A 10 1.62 20.41 -15.78
CA SER A 10 1.92 19.04 -16.19
C SER A 10 1.13 18.02 -15.34
N LEU A 11 1.02 18.19 -14.02
CA LEU A 11 0.34 17.19 -13.18
C LEU A 11 -1.17 17.14 -13.38
N SER A 12 -1.84 18.30 -13.53
CA SER A 12 -3.26 18.33 -13.87
C SER A 12 -3.54 17.70 -15.24
N THR A 13 -2.66 17.93 -16.22
CA THR A 13 -2.70 17.27 -17.53
C THR A 13 -2.54 15.75 -17.41
N VAL A 14 -1.64 15.29 -16.53
CA VAL A 14 -1.39 13.86 -16.30
C VAL A 14 -2.57 13.20 -15.60
N LEU A 15 -3.20 13.86 -14.62
CA LEU A 15 -4.40 13.35 -13.97
C LEU A 15 -5.53 13.10 -14.97
N ASN A 16 -5.70 13.98 -15.96
CA ASN A 16 -6.65 13.78 -17.05
C ASN A 16 -6.26 12.58 -17.95
N LYS A 17 -4.97 12.43 -18.27
CA LYS A 17 -4.47 11.29 -19.06
C LYS A 17 -4.53 9.95 -18.32
N LEU A 18 -4.49 9.97 -17.00
CA LEU A 18 -4.60 8.78 -16.17
C LEU A 18 -6.00 8.15 -16.21
N ASP A 19 -7.01 8.86 -16.73
CA ASP A 19 -8.41 8.44 -16.62
C ASP A 19 -8.74 8.01 -15.18
N ALA A 20 -8.40 8.90 -14.25
CA ALA A 20 -8.33 8.56 -12.83
C ALA A 20 -9.73 8.56 -12.22
N THR A 21 -10.16 7.40 -11.74
CA THR A 21 -11.39 7.27 -10.95
C THR A 21 -11.19 7.86 -9.55
N ASP A 22 -12.28 8.25 -8.88
CA ASP A 22 -12.18 8.87 -7.55
C ASP A 22 -11.53 7.90 -6.54
N ALA A 23 -11.80 6.58 -6.66
CA ALA A 23 -11.12 5.54 -5.88
C ALA A 23 -9.61 5.47 -6.15
N LEU A 24 -9.19 5.64 -7.41
CA LEU A 24 -7.78 5.67 -7.76
C LEU A 24 -7.08 6.90 -7.19
N ILE A 25 -7.75 8.07 -7.20
CA ILE A 25 -7.20 9.29 -6.60
C ILE A 25 -6.99 9.11 -5.10
N ASP A 26 -7.95 8.50 -4.37
CA ASP A 26 -7.75 8.15 -2.96
C ASP A 26 -6.57 7.20 -2.76
N ALA A 27 -6.47 6.16 -3.57
CA ALA A 27 -5.37 5.20 -3.49
C ALA A 27 -4.01 5.87 -3.73
N ILE A 28 -3.90 6.76 -4.73
CA ILE A 28 -2.68 7.53 -4.99
C ILE A 28 -2.39 8.47 -3.82
N GLY A 29 -3.39 9.20 -3.32
CA GLY A 29 -3.22 10.06 -2.14
C GLY A 29 -2.70 9.29 -0.93
N LEU A 30 -3.25 8.10 -0.67
CA LEU A 30 -2.79 7.21 0.39
C LEU A 30 -1.33 6.77 0.20
N MET A 31 -0.94 6.40 -1.03
CA MET A 31 0.45 6.03 -1.35
C MET A 31 1.43 7.20 -1.23
N LEU A 32 0.98 8.43 -1.51
CA LEU A 32 1.83 9.62 -1.42
C LEU A 32 1.97 10.14 0.01
N TYR A 33 0.89 10.09 0.79
CA TYR A 33 0.81 10.77 2.08
C TYR A 33 0.78 9.82 3.28
N GLY A 34 0.68 8.50 3.07
CA GLY A 34 0.77 7.51 4.13
C GLY A 34 -0.28 7.67 5.24
N ASN A 35 -1.45 8.23 4.92
CA ASN A 35 -2.58 8.28 5.86
C ASN A 35 -3.02 6.85 6.25
N SER A 36 -3.93 6.74 7.24
CA SER A 36 -4.46 5.46 7.65
C SER A 36 -5.80 5.17 6.96
N VAL A 37 -5.94 3.99 6.35
CA VAL A 37 -7.22 3.53 5.79
C VAL A 37 -8.28 3.31 6.88
N ILE A 38 -7.86 3.12 8.14
CA ILE A 38 -8.78 3.01 9.28
C ILE A 38 -9.51 4.33 9.57
N ASP A 39 -8.99 5.47 9.10
CA ASP A 39 -9.63 6.76 9.31
C ASP A 39 -10.63 7.11 8.20
N TYR A 40 -10.70 6.31 7.12
CA TYR A 40 -11.59 6.57 5.99
C TYR A 40 -13.05 6.56 6.43
N THR A 41 -13.85 7.53 6.01
CA THR A 41 -15.28 7.57 6.37
C THR A 41 -16.18 7.02 5.28
N ARG A 42 -15.60 6.77 4.10
CA ARG A 42 -16.26 6.27 2.90
C ARG A 42 -15.23 5.66 1.96
N LEU A 43 -15.74 5.00 0.93
CA LEU A 43 -14.98 4.61 -0.26
C LEU A 43 -15.49 5.42 -1.46
N ASN A 44 -14.81 5.25 -2.60
CA ASN A 44 -15.11 5.97 -3.84
C ASN A 44 -15.20 5.04 -5.06
N PHE A 45 -15.54 3.76 -4.85
CA PHE A 45 -15.80 2.85 -5.96
C PHE A 45 -17.05 3.28 -6.73
N LYS A 46 -17.01 3.12 -8.06
CA LYS A 46 -18.09 3.50 -8.97
C LYS A 46 -18.78 2.31 -9.63
N SER A 47 -18.17 1.12 -9.58
CA SER A 47 -18.71 -0.06 -10.23
C SER A 47 -18.36 -1.34 -9.50
N ASP A 48 -19.16 -2.38 -9.76
CA ASP A 48 -18.87 -3.74 -9.32
C ASP A 48 -17.52 -4.25 -9.84
N SER A 49 -17.10 -3.84 -11.04
CA SER A 49 -15.81 -4.24 -11.60
C SER A 49 -14.63 -3.70 -10.78
N GLU A 50 -14.74 -2.49 -10.22
CA GLU A 50 -13.70 -1.94 -9.35
C GLU A 50 -13.66 -2.68 -8.00
N ILE A 51 -14.83 -3.02 -7.45
CA ILE A 51 -14.97 -3.80 -6.22
C ILE A 51 -14.37 -5.20 -6.42
N GLU A 52 -14.68 -5.87 -7.52
CA GLU A 52 -14.16 -7.19 -7.87
C GLU A 52 -12.65 -7.17 -8.08
N ASN A 53 -12.10 -6.12 -8.72
CA ASN A 53 -10.66 -5.98 -8.84
C ASN A 53 -9.99 -5.78 -7.47
N PHE A 54 -10.59 -4.95 -6.59
CA PHE A 54 -10.09 -4.77 -5.23
C PHE A 54 -10.10 -6.09 -4.44
N LEU A 55 -11.20 -6.84 -4.49
CA LEU A 55 -11.31 -8.15 -3.84
C LEU A 55 -10.28 -9.14 -4.41
N LYS A 56 -10.11 -9.18 -5.74
CA LYS A 56 -9.10 -10.01 -6.40
C LYS A 56 -7.68 -9.66 -5.96
N LEU A 57 -7.36 -8.38 -5.79
CA LEU A 57 -6.05 -7.95 -5.27
C LEU A 57 -5.82 -8.43 -3.83
N ASN A 58 -6.88 -8.63 -3.04
CA ASN A 58 -6.85 -9.24 -1.72
C ASN A 58 -6.90 -10.79 -1.78
N ASN A 59 -6.77 -11.41 -2.97
CA ASN A 59 -6.94 -12.84 -3.24
C ASN A 59 -8.35 -13.39 -2.92
N PHE A 60 -9.38 -12.54 -2.96
CA PHE A 60 -10.78 -12.97 -2.86
C PHE A 60 -11.43 -13.03 -4.25
N ILE A 61 -11.35 -14.19 -4.89
CA ILE A 61 -12.04 -14.46 -6.16
C ILE A 61 -13.42 -15.05 -5.84
N LEU A 62 -14.48 -14.24 -5.86
CA LEU A 62 -15.80 -14.65 -5.38
C LEU A 62 -16.45 -15.81 -6.14
N THR A 63 -16.01 -16.08 -7.37
CA THR A 63 -16.44 -17.27 -8.13
C THR A 63 -15.87 -18.57 -7.58
N GLU A 64 -14.84 -18.50 -6.72
CA GLU A 64 -14.29 -19.65 -6.02
C GLU A 64 -15.03 -19.85 -4.69
N PRO A 65 -15.71 -21.00 -4.47
CA PRO A 65 -16.49 -21.24 -3.25
C PRO A 65 -15.68 -21.08 -1.98
N ARG A 66 -14.39 -21.38 -2.04
CA ARG A 66 -13.48 -21.30 -0.92
C ARG A 66 -13.14 -19.85 -0.53
N ALA A 67 -12.82 -19.01 -1.50
CA ALA A 67 -12.59 -17.59 -1.27
C ALA A 67 -13.86 -16.90 -0.75
N SER A 68 -15.02 -17.27 -1.28
CA SER A 68 -16.31 -16.80 -0.77
C SER A 68 -16.53 -17.20 0.70
N ARG A 69 -16.38 -18.48 1.05
CA ARG A 69 -16.49 -18.95 2.46
C ARG A 69 -15.55 -18.18 3.39
N ARG A 70 -14.30 -17.97 2.98
CA ARG A 70 -13.32 -17.24 3.79
C ARG A 70 -13.69 -15.77 3.99
N LEU A 71 -14.17 -15.10 2.94
CA LEU A 71 -14.62 -13.71 3.05
C LEU A 71 -15.80 -13.58 4.02
N TYR A 72 -16.77 -14.49 3.96
CA TYR A 72 -17.90 -14.54 4.89
C TYR A 72 -17.48 -14.88 6.33
N HIS A 73 -16.45 -15.70 6.52
CA HIS A 73 -15.90 -15.94 7.86
C HIS A 73 -15.34 -14.65 8.47
N ILE A 74 -14.44 -13.96 7.75
CA ILE A 74 -13.88 -12.66 8.19
C ILE A 74 -14.99 -11.62 8.43
N TYR A 75 -16.01 -11.63 7.57
CA TYR A 75 -17.18 -10.78 7.73
C TYR A 75 -17.93 -11.03 9.04
N ASN A 76 -18.24 -12.29 9.34
CA ASN A 76 -18.97 -12.66 10.56
C ASN A 76 -18.18 -12.31 11.82
N ASP A 77 -16.87 -12.52 11.81
CA ASP A 77 -16.00 -12.11 12.92
C ASP A 77 -15.98 -10.58 13.08
N ALA A 78 -16.00 -9.83 11.97
CA ALA A 78 -16.10 -8.38 12.02
C ALA A 78 -17.43 -7.90 12.63
N LEU A 79 -18.55 -8.54 12.27
CA LEU A 79 -19.85 -8.27 12.90
C LEU A 79 -19.84 -8.61 14.40
N GLY A 80 -19.22 -9.74 14.77
CA GLY A 80 -19.07 -10.15 16.17
C GLY A 80 -18.27 -9.15 16.99
N TYR A 81 -17.14 -8.68 16.45
CA TYR A 81 -16.32 -7.65 17.10
C TYR A 81 -17.09 -6.33 17.26
N LEU A 82 -17.74 -5.83 16.20
CA LEU A 82 -18.53 -4.59 16.29
C LEU A 82 -19.69 -4.71 17.29
N SER A 83 -20.36 -5.86 17.31
CA SER A 83 -21.42 -6.14 18.29
C SER A 83 -20.88 -6.16 19.73
N SER A 84 -19.65 -6.63 19.95
CA SER A 84 -18.99 -6.59 21.26
C SER A 84 -18.65 -5.17 21.75
N LEU A 85 -18.70 -4.18 20.86
CA LEU A 85 -18.54 -2.76 21.17
C LEU A 85 -19.88 -2.02 21.34
N ASP A 86 -20.99 -2.77 21.46
CA ASP A 86 -22.36 -2.23 21.54
C ASP A 86 -22.77 -1.38 20.32
N ILE A 87 -22.14 -1.61 19.17
CA ILE A 87 -22.53 -0.96 17.91
C ILE A 87 -23.77 -1.68 17.35
N ASP A 88 -24.86 -0.95 17.17
CA ASP A 88 -26.07 -1.50 16.57
C ASP A 88 -25.87 -1.73 15.06
N ILE A 89 -26.08 -2.97 14.63
CA ILE A 89 -25.89 -3.43 13.26
C ILE A 89 -27.28 -3.73 12.66
N PRO A 90 -27.72 -2.96 11.64
CA PRO A 90 -28.97 -3.22 10.92
C PRO A 90 -29.06 -4.63 10.33
N GLN A 91 -30.28 -5.15 10.20
CA GLN A 91 -30.52 -6.52 9.73
C GLN A 91 -29.98 -6.76 8.32
N GLU A 92 -29.95 -5.73 7.47
CA GLU A 92 -29.39 -5.76 6.11
C GLU A 92 -27.90 -6.14 6.09
N PHE A 93 -27.18 -5.87 7.18
CA PHE A 93 -25.80 -6.32 7.37
C PHE A 93 -25.73 -7.67 8.07
N LYS A 94 -26.68 -8.03 8.94
CA LYS A 94 -26.66 -9.36 9.56
C LYS A 94 -26.90 -10.48 8.53
N GLU A 95 -27.72 -10.19 7.53
CA GLU A 95 -28.08 -11.16 6.47
C GLU A 95 -27.93 -10.51 5.07
N PRO A 96 -26.69 -10.29 4.60
CA PRO A 96 -26.48 -9.63 3.32
C PRO A 96 -26.80 -10.56 2.15
N ILE A 97 -27.56 -10.07 1.18
CA ILE A 97 -27.86 -10.80 -0.07
C ILE A 97 -26.58 -10.99 -0.90
N ASP A 98 -25.74 -9.96 -0.96
CA ASP A 98 -24.45 -9.96 -1.66
C ASP A 98 -23.43 -9.22 -0.82
N ILE A 99 -22.31 -9.87 -0.49
CA ILE A 99 -21.23 -9.28 0.31
C ILE A 99 -20.64 -8.01 -0.34
N LYS A 100 -20.74 -7.87 -1.68
CA LYS A 100 -20.32 -6.64 -2.39
C LYS A 100 -21.14 -5.42 -1.97
N ASP A 101 -22.33 -5.61 -1.39
CA ASP A 101 -23.14 -4.49 -0.89
C ASP A 101 -22.43 -3.66 0.16
N LEU A 102 -21.52 -4.23 0.95
CA LEU A 102 -20.68 -3.46 1.89
C LEU A 102 -19.90 -2.37 1.16
N PHE A 103 -19.30 -2.70 0.03
CA PHE A 103 -18.54 -1.77 -0.79
C PHE A 103 -19.45 -0.76 -1.48
N ARG A 104 -20.63 -1.19 -1.94
CA ARG A 104 -21.63 -0.31 -2.57
C ARG A 104 -22.18 0.72 -1.58
N TYR A 105 -22.51 0.30 -0.36
CA TYR A 105 -22.92 1.19 0.72
C TYR A 105 -21.78 2.13 1.14
N ALA A 106 -20.58 1.60 1.36
CA ALA A 106 -19.40 2.40 1.73
C ALA A 106 -19.06 3.46 0.65
N SER A 107 -19.36 3.19 -0.63
CA SER A 107 -19.10 4.08 -1.75
C SER A 107 -20.29 4.97 -2.17
N TYR A 108 -21.38 4.99 -1.38
CA TYR A 108 -22.62 5.71 -1.70
C TYR A 108 -23.29 5.31 -3.02
N MET A 109 -23.00 4.13 -3.54
CA MET A 109 -23.71 3.55 -4.69
C MET A 109 -25.09 3.01 -4.27
N LYS A 110 -25.27 2.73 -2.97
CA LYS A 110 -26.50 2.19 -2.37
C LYS A 110 -26.70 2.80 -0.98
N GLY A 111 -27.95 2.89 -0.54
CA GLY A 111 -28.31 3.22 0.85
C GLY A 111 -28.04 4.66 1.29
N SER A 112 -27.97 4.86 2.61
CA SER A 112 -27.84 6.18 3.25
C SER A 112 -26.44 6.44 3.81
N LYS A 113 -26.19 7.67 4.27
CA LYS A 113 -24.93 8.05 4.95
C LYS A 113 -24.65 7.23 6.22
N ILE A 114 -25.69 6.77 6.90
CA ILE A 114 -25.56 5.90 8.07
C ILE A 114 -25.07 4.51 7.63
N PHE A 115 -25.67 3.95 6.58
CA PHE A 115 -25.25 2.67 6.01
C PHE A 115 -23.81 2.72 5.48
N SER A 116 -23.41 3.84 4.86
CA SER A 116 -22.02 4.05 4.42
C SER A 116 -21.04 3.97 5.60
N LYS A 117 -21.32 4.66 6.70
CA LYS A 117 -20.47 4.63 7.91
C LYS A 117 -20.38 3.22 8.50
N ILE A 118 -21.50 2.54 8.67
CA ILE A 118 -21.54 1.17 9.22
C ILE A 118 -20.75 0.22 8.31
N SER A 119 -20.98 0.28 7.00
CA SER A 119 -20.26 -0.56 6.03
C SER A 119 -18.76 -0.30 6.06
N CYS A 120 -18.36 0.98 6.14
CA CYS A 120 -16.96 1.35 6.24
C CYS A 120 -16.34 0.82 7.55
N SER A 121 -17.05 0.90 8.68
CA SER A 121 -16.61 0.28 9.94
C SER A 121 -16.43 -1.24 9.82
N ILE A 122 -17.39 -1.95 9.19
CA ILE A 122 -17.28 -3.39 8.97
C ILE A 122 -16.05 -3.71 8.10
N LEU A 123 -15.88 -3.03 6.96
CA LEU A 123 -14.75 -3.24 6.05
C LEU A 123 -13.39 -3.00 6.73
N LYS A 124 -13.28 -2.00 7.60
CA LYS A 124 -12.06 -1.74 8.38
C LYS A 124 -11.72 -2.89 9.33
N VAL A 125 -12.72 -3.39 10.05
CA VAL A 125 -12.53 -4.52 10.96
C VAL A 125 -12.17 -5.78 10.17
N MET A 126 -12.84 -6.05 9.04
CA MET A 126 -12.47 -7.14 8.13
C MET A 126 -11.02 -7.04 7.66
N HIS A 127 -10.56 -5.83 7.28
CA HIS A 127 -9.17 -5.59 6.88
C HIS A 127 -8.18 -5.93 8.01
N ILE A 128 -8.48 -5.52 9.25
CA ILE A 128 -7.65 -5.81 10.42
C ILE A 128 -7.59 -7.31 10.69
N ILE A 129 -8.74 -7.99 10.73
CA ILE A 129 -8.84 -9.43 10.95
C ILE A 129 -8.06 -10.19 9.88
N HIS A 130 -8.26 -9.83 8.60
CA HIS A 130 -7.57 -10.48 7.49
C HIS A 130 -6.05 -10.36 7.60
N HIS A 131 -5.54 -9.18 7.99
CA HIS A 131 -4.10 -8.97 8.20
C HIS A 131 -3.55 -9.73 9.41
N LEU A 132 -4.30 -9.76 10.51
CA LEU A 132 -3.92 -10.46 11.74
C LEU A 132 -3.81 -11.97 11.51
N GLU A 133 -4.84 -12.58 10.93
CA GLU A 133 -4.89 -14.01 10.67
C GLU A 133 -3.86 -14.43 9.62
N SER A 134 -3.56 -13.57 8.65
CA SER A 134 -2.48 -13.77 7.70
C SER A 134 -1.10 -13.89 8.39
N ARG A 135 -0.87 -13.12 9.47
CA ARG A 135 0.34 -13.27 10.28
C ARG A 135 0.35 -14.60 11.02
N GLU A 136 -0.76 -15.01 11.62
CA GLU A 136 -0.87 -16.34 12.23
C GLU A 136 -0.57 -17.46 11.21
N LEU A 137 -1.09 -17.34 10.00
CA LEU A 137 -0.87 -18.28 8.93
C LEU A 137 0.62 -18.38 8.54
N MET A 138 1.34 -17.26 8.44
CA MET A 138 2.78 -17.29 8.21
C MET A 138 3.54 -18.06 9.30
N TYR A 139 3.15 -17.91 10.57
CA TYR A 139 3.77 -18.66 11.66
C TYR A 139 3.48 -20.17 11.57
N ARG A 140 2.25 -20.56 11.21
CA ARG A 140 1.86 -21.98 11.09
C ARG A 140 2.50 -22.68 9.90
N THR A 141 2.59 -22.00 8.75
CA THR A 141 3.11 -22.58 7.51
C THR A 141 4.64 -22.73 7.48
N SER A 142 5.35 -22.04 8.39
CA SER A 142 6.82 -22.03 8.40
C SER A 142 7.44 -21.67 7.04
N ILE A 143 6.76 -20.81 6.25
CA ILE A 143 7.27 -20.37 4.96
C ILE A 143 8.62 -19.65 5.14
N SER A 144 9.61 -20.01 4.32
CA SER A 144 10.90 -19.33 4.36
C SER A 144 10.79 -17.91 3.82
N ILE A 145 11.55 -17.00 4.42
CA ILE A 145 11.66 -15.61 3.96
C ILE A 145 12.12 -15.54 2.49
N GLU A 146 13.00 -16.44 2.07
CA GLU A 146 13.47 -16.53 0.68
C GLU A 146 12.35 -16.86 -0.31
N ARG A 147 11.44 -17.78 0.06
CA ARG A 147 10.28 -18.14 -0.78
C ARG A 147 9.27 -17.01 -0.84
N LEU A 148 9.03 -16.33 0.28
CA LEU A 148 8.23 -15.10 0.34
C LEU A 148 8.78 -14.02 -0.61
N PHE A 149 10.08 -13.79 -0.59
CA PHE A 149 10.70 -12.79 -1.47
C PHE A 149 10.64 -13.17 -2.93
N SER A 150 10.94 -14.42 -3.28
CA SER A 150 10.91 -14.87 -4.66
C SER A 150 9.49 -14.71 -5.25
N ALA A 151 8.47 -15.05 -4.47
CA ALA A 151 7.07 -14.84 -4.83
C ALA A 151 6.70 -13.36 -5.03
N CYS A 152 7.14 -12.52 -4.10
CA CYS A 152 6.91 -11.07 -4.16
C CYS A 152 7.60 -10.46 -5.39
N GLU A 153 8.87 -10.81 -5.62
CA GLU A 153 9.67 -10.39 -6.76
C GLU A 153 9.06 -10.83 -8.09
N GLU A 154 8.57 -12.06 -8.19
CA GLU A 154 7.87 -12.55 -9.38
C GLU A 154 6.60 -11.73 -9.67
N LYS A 155 5.78 -11.49 -8.63
CA LYS A 155 4.54 -10.70 -8.75
C LYS A 155 4.82 -9.28 -9.22
N VAL A 156 5.79 -8.59 -8.61
CA VAL A 156 6.17 -7.22 -8.97
C VAL A 156 6.82 -7.18 -10.36
N SER A 157 7.77 -8.07 -10.65
CA SER A 157 8.45 -8.12 -11.96
C SER A 157 7.47 -8.36 -13.11
N ARG A 158 6.46 -9.21 -12.90
CA ARG A 158 5.38 -9.42 -13.87
C ARG A 158 4.59 -8.15 -14.13
N ALA A 159 4.23 -7.41 -13.07
CA ALA A 159 3.53 -6.13 -13.21
C ALA A 159 4.40 -5.09 -13.95
N ILE A 160 5.67 -4.92 -13.58
CA ILE A 160 6.59 -4.01 -14.28
C ILE A 160 6.75 -4.39 -15.76
N SER A 161 6.84 -5.68 -16.07
CA SER A 161 6.90 -6.18 -17.45
C SER A 161 5.63 -5.83 -18.24
N ASN A 162 4.45 -5.96 -17.63
CA ASN A 162 3.18 -5.58 -18.25
C ASN A 162 3.06 -4.07 -18.45
N LEU A 163 3.57 -3.29 -17.50
CA LEU A 163 3.62 -1.83 -17.59
C LEU A 163 4.47 -1.37 -18.79
N ASN A 164 5.66 -1.94 -18.95
CA ASN A 164 6.53 -1.68 -20.10
C ASN A 164 5.82 -2.05 -21.43
N ARG A 165 5.12 -3.19 -21.49
CA ARG A 165 4.34 -3.59 -22.68
C ARG A 165 3.19 -2.64 -22.99
N SER A 166 2.63 -1.97 -21.98
CA SER A 166 1.59 -0.95 -22.16
C SER A 166 2.11 0.42 -22.62
N GLY A 167 3.43 0.55 -22.83
CA GLY A 167 4.05 1.75 -23.38
C GLY A 167 4.49 2.78 -22.34
N ILE A 168 4.50 2.44 -21.05
CA ILE A 168 5.01 3.33 -19.99
C ILE A 168 6.49 3.00 -19.78
N PRO A 169 7.42 3.93 -20.07
CA PRO A 169 8.84 3.62 -20.12
C PRO A 169 9.45 3.55 -18.72
N ILE A 170 9.80 2.34 -18.28
CA ILE A 170 10.62 2.12 -17.09
C ILE A 170 12.09 2.12 -17.51
N TYR A 171 12.81 3.17 -17.16
CA TYR A 171 14.23 3.31 -17.44
C TYR A 171 15.06 2.24 -16.73
N HIS A 172 14.75 1.98 -15.46
CA HIS A 172 15.48 0.99 -14.68
C HIS A 172 14.60 0.42 -13.56
N TYR A 173 14.73 -0.89 -13.35
CA TYR A 173 14.11 -1.64 -12.27
C TYR A 173 15.18 -2.48 -11.59
N SER A 174 15.28 -2.37 -10.26
CA SER A 174 16.14 -3.24 -9.46
C SER A 174 15.46 -3.71 -8.19
N THR A 175 15.84 -4.90 -7.76
CA THR A 175 15.43 -5.51 -6.51
C THR A 175 16.64 -5.55 -5.58
N SER A 176 16.43 -5.28 -4.31
CA SER A 176 17.48 -5.34 -3.31
C SER A 176 17.00 -6.02 -2.04
N ARG A 177 17.96 -6.67 -1.36
CA ARG A 177 17.77 -7.25 -0.04
C ARG A 177 18.72 -6.54 0.92
N ASP A 178 18.22 -6.16 2.08
CA ASP A 178 19.05 -5.60 3.13
C ASP A 178 20.09 -6.64 3.58
N ASN A 179 21.37 -6.30 3.48
CA ASN A 179 22.46 -7.15 3.96
C ASN A 179 22.33 -7.35 5.48
N ILE A 180 22.55 -8.58 5.95
CA ILE A 180 22.56 -8.92 7.38
C ILE A 180 23.49 -8.01 8.19
N PHE A 181 24.65 -7.63 7.66
CA PHE A 181 25.59 -6.73 8.35
C PHE A 181 25.07 -5.29 8.44
N ASP A 182 24.33 -4.80 7.44
CA ASP A 182 23.70 -3.47 7.48
C ASP A 182 22.55 -3.45 8.51
N ARG A 183 21.82 -4.57 8.66
CA ARG A 183 20.82 -4.76 9.72
C ARG A 183 21.45 -4.78 11.11
N ILE A 184 22.50 -5.57 11.31
CA ILE A 184 23.24 -5.62 12.58
C ILE A 184 23.72 -4.20 12.93
N THR A 185 24.36 -3.52 11.98
CA THR A 185 24.83 -2.13 12.18
C THR A 185 23.70 -1.20 12.59
N ARG A 186 22.52 -1.27 11.95
CA ARG A 186 21.35 -0.45 12.32
C ARG A 186 20.79 -0.78 13.70
N LEU A 187 20.74 -2.05 14.11
CA LEU A 187 20.33 -2.44 15.47
C LEU A 187 21.32 -1.91 16.50
N THR A 188 22.60 -2.12 16.22
CA THR A 188 23.69 -1.70 17.09
C THR A 188 23.82 -0.18 17.16
N ALA A 189 23.31 0.58 16.19
CA ALA A 189 23.25 2.04 16.27
C ALA A 189 22.02 2.57 17.04
N ARG A 190 20.92 1.81 17.14
CA ARG A 190 19.66 2.25 17.79
C ARG A 190 19.56 1.89 19.27
N LYS A 191 19.23 2.88 20.13
CA LYS A 191 19.10 2.70 21.59
C LYS A 191 18.19 1.52 21.98
N GLU A 192 17.10 1.31 21.24
CA GLU A 192 16.21 0.16 21.36
C GLU A 192 16.60 -0.96 20.38
N ILE A 193 16.93 -2.13 20.91
CA ILE A 193 17.31 -3.33 20.13
C ILE A 193 16.09 -4.23 20.03
N ILE A 194 15.10 -3.84 19.23
CA ILE A 194 13.95 -4.71 18.94
C ILE A 194 14.19 -5.33 17.56
N ALA A 195 14.81 -6.51 17.55
CA ALA A 195 15.05 -7.28 16.33
C ALA A 195 13.74 -7.57 15.57
N ALA A 196 12.62 -7.71 16.29
CA ALA A 196 11.28 -7.87 15.73
C ALA A 196 10.82 -6.69 14.87
N GLN A 197 11.47 -5.51 14.89
CA GLN A 197 11.12 -4.39 14.02
C GLN A 197 11.93 -4.33 12.72
N LEU A 198 12.99 -5.14 12.61
CA LEU A 198 13.80 -5.28 11.40
C LEU A 198 13.53 -6.62 10.73
N PHE A 199 12.27 -6.86 10.39
CA PHE A 199 11.93 -7.90 9.42
C PHE A 199 12.73 -7.63 8.13
N GLU A 200 13.24 -8.69 7.50
CA GLU A 200 13.76 -8.58 6.15
C GLU A 200 12.62 -8.14 5.23
N LYS A 201 12.91 -7.22 4.30
CA LYS A 201 11.91 -6.66 3.38
C LYS A 201 12.48 -6.72 1.97
N ALA A 202 11.60 -7.00 1.01
CA ALA A 202 11.94 -6.76 -0.38
C ALA A 202 11.92 -5.25 -0.61
N SER A 203 12.91 -4.72 -1.31
CA SER A 203 12.93 -3.32 -1.72
C SER A 203 13.07 -3.23 -3.23
N PHE A 204 12.12 -2.58 -3.86
CA PHE A 204 12.03 -2.38 -5.30
C PHE A 204 12.32 -0.93 -5.63
N LYS A 205 13.32 -0.71 -6.48
CA LYS A 205 13.62 0.61 -7.03
C LYS A 205 13.13 0.68 -8.46
N ILE A 206 12.26 1.64 -8.74
CA ILE A 206 11.67 1.88 -10.06
C ILE A 206 12.06 3.29 -10.50
N ILE A 207 12.73 3.38 -11.64
CA ILE A 207 13.14 4.64 -12.25
C ILE A 207 12.39 4.80 -13.56
N THR A 208 11.64 5.88 -13.65
CA THR A 208 10.86 6.28 -14.83
C THR A 208 11.64 7.25 -15.70
N GLU A 209 11.32 7.37 -16.98
CA GLU A 209 11.96 8.36 -17.85
C GLU A 209 11.61 9.80 -17.43
N LYS A 210 10.32 10.07 -17.22
CA LYS A 210 9.83 11.38 -16.80
C LYS A 210 9.20 11.32 -15.43
N LYS A 211 9.29 12.44 -14.71
CA LYS A 211 8.62 12.61 -13.42
C LYS A 211 7.12 12.29 -13.48
N GLU A 212 6.42 12.79 -14.50
CA GLU A 212 4.99 12.52 -14.69
C GLU A 212 4.61 11.03 -14.83
N ASP A 213 5.52 10.17 -15.30
CA ASP A 213 5.26 8.74 -15.49
C ASP A 213 5.12 7.99 -14.16
N ILE A 214 5.62 8.57 -13.05
CA ILE A 214 5.54 7.98 -11.72
C ILE A 214 4.08 7.72 -11.30
N LEU A 215 3.14 8.62 -11.65
CA LEU A 215 1.73 8.41 -11.30
C LEU A 215 1.13 7.21 -12.04
N PHE A 216 1.59 6.92 -13.26
CA PHE A 216 1.16 5.73 -14.00
C PHE A 216 1.73 4.45 -13.38
N VAL A 217 2.97 4.50 -12.86
CA VAL A 217 3.54 3.40 -12.07
C VAL A 217 2.68 3.14 -10.84
N LEU A 218 2.35 4.18 -10.06
CA LEU A 218 1.49 4.06 -8.88
C LEU A 218 0.11 3.47 -9.22
N LYS A 219 -0.53 3.98 -10.28
CA LYS A 219 -1.80 3.41 -10.79
C LYS A 219 -1.65 1.92 -11.10
N HIS A 220 -0.59 1.55 -11.81
CA HIS A 220 -0.38 0.16 -12.21
C HIS A 220 -0.13 -0.77 -11.03
N LEU A 221 0.70 -0.35 -10.07
CA LEU A 221 0.99 -1.13 -8.86
C LEU A 221 -0.29 -1.36 -8.03
N CYS A 222 -1.07 -0.30 -7.80
CA CYS A 222 -2.30 -0.40 -7.01
C CYS A 222 -3.44 -1.13 -7.73
N SER A 223 -3.34 -1.33 -9.05
CA SER A 223 -4.33 -2.07 -9.84
C SER A 223 -3.97 -3.54 -10.04
N ASN A 224 -2.69 -3.91 -9.90
CA ASN A 224 -2.19 -5.24 -10.30
C ASN A 224 -1.34 -5.96 -9.25
N VAL A 225 -0.76 -5.26 -8.28
CA VAL A 225 0.21 -5.83 -7.33
C VAL A 225 -0.37 -5.92 -5.93
N PHE A 226 -0.94 -4.82 -5.43
CA PHE A 226 -1.48 -4.73 -4.08
C PHE A 226 -2.71 -3.84 -4.03
N PRO A 227 -3.65 -4.08 -3.10
CA PRO A 227 -4.76 -3.18 -2.86
C PRO A 227 -4.32 -2.03 -1.93
N PHE A 228 -4.89 -0.84 -2.12
CA PHE A 228 -4.45 0.37 -1.42
C PHE A 228 -4.55 0.28 0.11
N ASN A 229 -5.48 -0.52 0.64
CA ASN A 229 -5.70 -0.66 2.09
C ASN A 229 -4.51 -1.30 2.82
N TYR A 230 -3.54 -1.87 2.12
CA TYR A 230 -2.30 -2.40 2.71
C TYR A 230 -1.09 -1.48 2.58
N VAL A 231 -1.29 -0.24 2.12
CA VAL A 231 -0.28 0.81 2.31
C VAL A 231 -0.07 1.02 3.80
N VAL A 232 1.17 0.90 4.26
CA VAL A 232 1.48 0.97 5.69
C VAL A 232 1.44 2.43 6.15
N PRO A 233 0.57 2.77 7.12
CA PRO A 233 0.43 4.15 7.59
C PRO A 233 1.73 4.72 8.16
N GLY A 234 2.02 5.99 7.90
CA GLY A 234 3.22 6.69 8.37
C GLY A 234 4.54 6.21 7.75
N HIS A 235 4.50 5.25 6.81
CA HIS A 235 5.67 4.70 6.15
C HIS A 235 5.73 5.01 4.65
N SER A 236 5.03 6.07 4.23
CA SER A 236 5.15 6.65 2.89
C SER A 236 5.70 8.06 2.98
N SER A 237 6.54 8.45 2.03
CA SER A 237 7.02 9.82 1.90
C SER A 237 7.02 10.24 0.43
N ASN A 238 6.71 11.51 0.20
CA ASN A 238 6.58 12.06 -1.13
C ASN A 238 7.16 13.47 -1.14
N ASN A 239 8.28 13.63 -1.84
CA ASN A 239 8.86 14.94 -2.14
C ASN A 239 8.68 15.30 -3.63
N SER A 240 8.01 14.45 -4.40
CA SER A 240 7.93 14.59 -5.86
C SER A 240 6.69 15.35 -6.32
N PHE A 241 5.55 15.15 -5.66
CA PHE A 241 4.24 15.65 -6.12
C PHE A 241 3.46 16.39 -5.04
N ASP A 242 2.73 17.43 -5.43
CA ASP A 242 1.67 18.01 -4.62
C ASP A 242 0.32 17.68 -5.25
N LEU A 243 -0.21 16.50 -4.91
CA LEU A 243 -1.48 16.00 -5.46
C LEU A 243 -2.65 16.92 -5.09
N LEU A 244 -2.74 17.37 -3.83
CA LEU A 244 -3.81 18.27 -3.38
C LEU A 244 -3.84 19.57 -4.20
N THR A 245 -2.69 20.17 -4.46
CA THR A 245 -2.60 21.38 -5.28
C THR A 245 -3.02 21.11 -6.72
N ALA A 246 -2.61 19.97 -7.29
CA ALA A 246 -2.99 19.61 -8.66
C ALA A 246 -4.49 19.30 -8.82
N LEU A 247 -5.11 18.66 -7.83
CA LEU A 247 -6.56 18.43 -7.82
C LEU A 247 -7.33 19.74 -7.73
N LYS A 248 -6.88 20.69 -6.89
CA LYS A 248 -7.47 22.03 -6.81
C LYS A 248 -7.35 22.84 -8.10
N SER A 249 -6.29 22.63 -8.88
CA SER A 249 -6.11 23.29 -10.18
C SER A 249 -6.90 22.65 -11.34
N THR A 250 -7.63 21.56 -11.10
CA THR A 250 -8.38 20.84 -12.14
C THR A 250 -9.88 21.01 -11.89
N ASP A 251 -10.63 21.63 -12.82
CA ASP A 251 -12.05 21.99 -12.65
C ASP A 251 -12.97 20.83 -12.26
N GLU A 252 -12.68 19.61 -12.72
CA GLU A 252 -13.47 18.43 -12.36
C GLU A 252 -13.24 18.00 -10.91
N PHE A 253 -11.97 17.92 -10.50
CA PHE A 253 -11.58 17.38 -9.19
C PHE A 253 -11.70 18.40 -8.07
N SER A 254 -11.56 19.69 -8.37
CA SER A 254 -11.68 20.78 -7.38
C SER A 254 -13.07 20.80 -6.73
N LYS A 255 -14.12 20.50 -7.50
CA LYS A 255 -15.52 20.37 -7.02
C LYS A 255 -15.77 19.15 -6.14
N LYS A 256 -14.85 18.19 -6.15
CA LYS A 256 -14.94 16.90 -5.46
C LYS A 256 -13.91 16.77 -4.34
N ILE A 257 -13.18 17.83 -3.99
CA ILE A 257 -12.05 17.71 -3.07
C ILE A 257 -12.42 17.08 -1.70
N ASP A 258 -13.64 17.35 -1.23
CA ASP A 258 -14.15 16.88 0.07
C ASP A 258 -14.51 15.38 0.09
N ILE A 259 -14.59 14.71 -1.06
CA ILE A 259 -14.87 13.26 -1.10
C ILE A 259 -13.60 12.43 -0.91
N TYR A 260 -12.43 13.02 -1.12
CA TYR A 260 -11.15 12.34 -0.97
C TYR A 260 -10.76 12.18 0.50
N GLN A 261 -10.19 11.04 0.86
CA GLN A 261 -9.96 10.61 2.25
C GLN A 261 -8.48 10.71 2.67
N PHE A 262 -7.70 11.60 2.04
CA PHE A 262 -6.28 11.81 2.36
C PHE A 262 -5.96 13.27 2.68
N THR A 263 -4.91 13.48 3.46
CA THR A 263 -4.46 14.78 3.95
C THR A 263 -2.94 14.88 3.82
N LYS A 264 -2.43 16.09 3.58
CA LYS A 264 -0.99 16.37 3.52
C LYS A 264 -0.47 16.67 4.93
N ASP A 265 -0.48 15.65 5.79
CA ASP A 265 -0.04 15.77 7.19
C ASP A 265 1.46 15.51 7.37
N ILE A 266 2.11 14.91 6.36
CA ILE A 266 3.55 14.64 6.39
C ILE A 266 4.32 15.88 5.92
N PRO A 267 5.26 16.42 6.72
CA PRO A 267 6.16 17.47 6.28
C PRO A 267 6.98 16.97 5.09
N THR A 268 6.93 17.66 3.96
CA THR A 268 7.91 17.48 2.89
C THR A 268 9.28 17.84 3.45
N SER A 269 10.22 16.91 3.39
CA SER A 269 11.60 17.19 3.79
C SER A 269 12.29 17.88 2.62
N ASP A 270 12.43 19.21 2.70
CA ASP A 270 13.04 20.04 1.64
C ASP A 270 14.50 19.64 1.31
N SER A 271 15.14 18.80 2.13
CA SER A 271 16.52 18.34 1.95
C SER A 271 16.65 16.96 1.30
N MET A 272 15.55 16.28 1.03
CA MET A 272 15.54 14.93 0.43
C MET A 272 15.29 15.01 -1.08
N PRO A 273 15.89 14.10 -1.89
CA PRO A 273 15.67 14.07 -3.33
C PRO A 273 14.21 13.88 -3.68
N ASP A 274 13.82 14.30 -4.89
CA ASP A 274 12.51 14.02 -5.49
C ASP A 274 12.35 12.52 -5.73
N HIS A 275 11.88 11.80 -4.71
CA HIS A 275 11.46 10.41 -4.80
C HIS A 275 10.15 10.21 -4.04
N ILE A 276 9.48 9.11 -4.36
CA ILE A 276 8.40 8.54 -3.57
C ILE A 276 8.98 7.31 -2.88
N TYR A 277 8.85 7.27 -1.56
CA TYR A 277 9.04 6.07 -0.78
C TYR A 277 7.66 5.58 -0.33
N LEU A 278 7.39 4.30 -0.52
CA LEU A 278 6.12 3.69 -0.17
C LEU A 278 6.38 2.32 0.45
N ARG A 279 5.77 2.04 1.59
CA ARG A 279 5.78 0.70 2.20
C ARG A 279 4.40 0.08 2.11
N VAL A 280 4.34 -1.17 1.67
CA VAL A 280 3.09 -1.90 1.47
C VAL A 280 3.23 -3.36 1.89
N ASP A 281 2.17 -3.92 2.43
CA ASP A 281 2.01 -5.36 2.58
C ASP A 281 1.40 -5.97 1.30
N ILE A 282 2.20 -6.73 0.56
CA ILE A 282 1.75 -7.35 -0.70
C ILE A 282 1.09 -8.70 -0.40
N PRO A 283 -0.19 -8.90 -0.75
CA PRO A 283 -0.86 -10.19 -0.60
C PRO A 283 -0.28 -11.22 -1.57
N LEU A 284 0.03 -12.41 -1.07
CA LEU A 284 0.51 -13.58 -1.79
C LEU A 284 -0.40 -14.76 -1.47
N ASP A 285 -0.69 -15.59 -2.46
CA ASP A 285 -1.52 -16.79 -2.31
C ASP A 285 -0.63 -18.02 -2.12
N LEU A 286 -0.73 -18.66 -0.96
CA LEU A 286 0.01 -19.87 -0.63
C LEU A 286 -0.17 -21.02 -1.64
N ASN A 287 -1.32 -21.12 -2.30
CA ASN A 287 -1.55 -22.17 -3.30
C ASN A 287 -0.65 -22.00 -4.51
N LEU A 288 -0.51 -20.76 -4.98
CA LEU A 288 0.41 -20.43 -6.07
C LEU A 288 1.86 -20.65 -5.67
N LEU A 289 2.15 -20.60 -4.37
CA LEU A 289 3.46 -20.92 -3.83
C LEU A 289 3.68 -22.42 -3.64
N GLY A 290 2.69 -23.28 -3.90
CA GLY A 290 2.80 -24.73 -3.71
C GLY A 290 3.03 -25.12 -2.25
N ILE A 291 2.53 -24.33 -1.30
CA ILE A 291 2.65 -24.61 0.13
C ILE A 291 1.36 -25.28 0.59
N ASN A 292 1.51 -26.53 1.04
CA ASN A 292 0.37 -27.29 1.55
C ASN A 292 0.13 -26.92 3.02
N ILE A 293 -1.13 -26.73 3.38
CA ILE A 293 -1.58 -26.48 4.75
C ILE A 293 -2.71 -27.43 5.08
N ASP A 294 -2.79 -27.84 6.34
CA ASP A 294 -3.85 -28.73 6.80
C ASP A 294 -5.23 -28.09 6.68
N ASP A 295 -6.27 -28.91 6.52
CA ASP A 295 -7.62 -28.44 6.25
C ASP A 295 -8.13 -27.48 7.34
N ASP A 296 -7.89 -27.76 8.63
CA ASP A 296 -8.29 -26.90 9.77
C ASP A 296 -7.67 -25.50 9.68
N THR A 297 -6.35 -25.43 9.51
CA THR A 297 -5.64 -24.16 9.32
C THR A 297 -6.18 -23.42 8.09
N SER A 298 -6.43 -24.14 7.01
CA SER A 298 -6.85 -23.60 5.73
C SER A 298 -8.28 -23.04 5.77
N GLU A 299 -9.18 -23.66 6.54
CA GLU A 299 -10.56 -23.22 6.73
C GLU A 299 -10.63 -22.00 7.65
N ARG A 300 -9.85 -21.99 8.73
CA ARG A 300 -9.81 -20.86 9.66
C ARG A 300 -9.09 -19.65 9.07
N LEU A 301 -7.84 -19.80 8.63
CA LEU A 301 -6.95 -18.67 8.32
C LEU A 301 -6.89 -18.34 6.81
N GLY A 302 -7.38 -19.23 5.95
CA GLY A 302 -7.33 -19.05 4.50
C GLY A 302 -5.94 -19.30 3.90
N TYR A 303 -5.61 -18.56 2.83
CA TYR A 303 -4.37 -18.76 2.06
C TYR A 303 -3.56 -17.50 1.78
N THR A 304 -4.04 -16.33 2.21
CA THR A 304 -3.35 -15.08 1.93
C THR A 304 -2.31 -14.81 3.01
N ILE A 305 -1.06 -14.67 2.58
CA ILE A 305 0.04 -14.16 3.39
C ILE A 305 0.48 -12.79 2.88
N PHE A 306 0.96 -11.92 3.76
CA PHE A 306 1.47 -10.60 3.37
C PHE A 306 2.99 -10.54 3.39
N SER A 307 3.58 -10.02 2.31
CA SER A 307 5.00 -9.73 2.22
C SER A 307 5.25 -8.23 2.32
N LEU A 308 5.88 -7.82 3.43
CA LEU A 308 6.22 -6.42 3.67
C LEU A 308 7.29 -5.95 2.68
N THR A 309 6.95 -4.93 1.92
CA THR A 309 7.71 -4.49 0.75
C THR A 309 7.88 -2.98 0.72
N ASP A 310 9.08 -2.53 0.39
CA ASP A 310 9.39 -1.12 0.17
C ASP A 310 9.50 -0.83 -1.34
N PHE A 311 8.95 0.29 -1.78
CA PHE A 311 9.09 0.83 -3.13
C PHE A 311 9.77 2.19 -3.06
N ILE A 312 10.78 2.37 -3.91
CA ILE A 312 11.44 3.66 -4.15
C ILE A 312 11.20 4.00 -5.62
N ILE A 313 10.41 5.03 -5.88
CA ILE A 313 10.01 5.42 -7.23
C ILE A 313 10.50 6.84 -7.51
N THR A 314 11.21 7.04 -8.63
CA THR A 314 11.77 8.33 -9.01
C THR A 314 11.89 8.42 -10.54
N ASP A 315 12.30 9.57 -11.06
CA ASP A 315 12.65 9.78 -12.46
C ASP A 315 14.17 9.84 -12.67
N ILE A 316 14.62 9.73 -13.92
CA ILE A 316 16.05 9.73 -14.27
C ILE A 316 16.77 11.00 -13.76
N GLU A 317 16.16 12.18 -13.93
CA GLU A 317 16.80 13.45 -13.58
C GLU A 317 16.98 13.56 -12.07
N SER A 318 15.92 13.25 -11.32
CA SER A 318 15.94 13.22 -9.86
C SER A 318 16.89 12.15 -9.31
N HIS A 319 16.96 10.98 -9.95
CA HIS A 319 17.91 9.96 -9.59
C HIS A 319 19.37 10.41 -9.79
N ARG A 320 19.70 11.02 -10.94
CA ARG A 320 21.04 11.53 -11.23
C ARG A 320 21.45 12.63 -10.25
N ARG A 321 20.54 13.56 -9.92
CA ARG A 321 20.76 14.58 -8.89
C ARG A 321 21.07 13.94 -7.54
N TYR A 322 20.33 12.89 -7.17
CA TYR A 322 20.60 12.16 -5.94
C TYR A 322 21.97 11.47 -5.94
N GLU A 323 22.35 10.76 -7.00
CA GLU A 323 23.67 10.11 -7.10
C GLU A 323 24.82 11.11 -7.01
N GLN A 324 24.68 12.28 -7.64
CA GLN A 324 25.66 13.35 -7.53
C GLN A 324 25.76 13.92 -6.10
N SER A 325 24.64 13.94 -5.37
CA SER A 325 24.59 14.34 -3.96
C SER A 325 25.05 13.25 -2.98
N GLN A 326 25.18 11.98 -3.42
CA GLN A 326 25.48 10.83 -2.57
C GLN A 326 26.90 10.80 -1.97
N ASN A 327 27.75 11.80 -2.25
CA ASN A 327 28.92 12.08 -1.39
C ASN A 327 28.54 12.26 0.10
N ASN A 328 27.26 12.53 0.42
CA ASN A 328 26.73 12.58 1.79
C ASN A 328 26.09 11.26 2.32
N SER A 329 25.72 10.29 1.48
CA SER A 329 25.11 9.02 1.95
C SER A 329 26.17 8.09 2.57
N LEU A 330 27.39 8.18 2.06
CA LEU A 330 28.57 7.55 2.66
C LEU A 330 28.73 8.04 4.11
N ASN A 331 28.54 9.34 4.36
CA ASN A 331 28.62 9.91 5.71
C ASN A 331 27.56 9.36 6.66
N GLN A 332 26.32 9.13 6.22
CA GLN A 332 25.31 8.52 7.09
C GLN A 332 25.64 7.05 7.44
N LYS A 333 26.09 6.25 6.47
CA LYS A 333 26.56 4.89 6.75
C LYS A 333 27.79 4.88 7.66
N LEU A 334 28.69 5.84 7.50
CA LEU A 334 29.87 6.01 8.35
C LEU A 334 29.50 6.44 9.78
N ILE A 335 28.54 7.36 9.94
CA ILE A 335 28.00 7.76 11.25
C ILE A 335 27.35 6.56 11.94
N MET A 336 26.47 5.83 11.25
CA MET A 336 25.84 4.62 11.80
C MET A 336 26.86 3.57 12.21
N LYS A 337 27.91 3.35 11.40
CA LYS A 337 29.02 2.45 11.75
C LYS A 337 29.77 2.94 12.98
N ARG A 338 30.06 4.24 13.08
CA ARG A 338 30.74 4.83 14.23
C ARG A 338 29.91 4.66 15.52
N ASP A 339 28.62 4.96 15.46
CA ASP A 339 27.72 4.85 16.61
C ASP A 339 27.55 3.38 17.02
N ALA A 340 27.51 2.46 16.05
CA ALA A 340 27.52 1.02 16.32
C ALA A 340 28.84 0.57 16.98
N ILE A 341 30.00 1.07 16.52
CA ILE A 341 31.31 0.77 17.13
C ILE A 341 31.35 1.28 18.56
N SER A 342 31.06 2.57 18.81
CA SER A 342 31.07 3.16 20.17
C SER A 342 30.19 2.38 21.14
N ARG A 343 28.99 1.95 20.70
CA ARG A 343 28.11 1.14 21.53
C ARG A 343 28.62 -0.28 21.81
N LEU A 344 29.35 -0.89 20.88
CA LEU A 344 29.95 -2.22 21.07
C LEU A 344 31.21 -2.17 21.93
N THR A 345 32.04 -1.13 21.78
CA THR A 345 33.34 -1.01 22.46
C THR A 345 33.25 -0.31 23.81
N ARG A 346 32.15 0.42 24.10
CA ARG A 346 32.01 1.31 25.27
C ARG A 346 33.13 2.36 25.35
N GLU A 347 33.57 2.85 24.19
CA GLU A 347 34.45 4.02 24.05
C GLU A 347 33.68 5.24 23.53
#